data_AF-A0AAU7QGG7-F1
#
_entry.id   AF-A0AAU7QGG7-F1
#
_cell.length_a   1.000
_cell.length_b   1.000
_cell.length_c   1.000
_cell.angle_alpha   90.00
_cell.angle_beta   90.00
_cell.angle_gamma   90.00
#
_symmetry.space_group_name_H-M   'P 1'
#
loop_
_entity.id
_entity.type
_entity.pdbx_description
1 polymer ?
#
loop_
_entity_poly.entity_id
_entity_poly.type
_entity_poly.pdbx_seq_one_letter_code
_entity_poly.pdbx_strand_id
1 'polypeptide(L)'
;MQNEHVAYFLQKAGFLAVGDEQNVGLAINQIIACLSKPMPPSFLSELARSILAATGLFGAQEGEGLSVTHQLGRVHAWIAANLFGDAPEGFLMTVLLNEKRGRNGRKPRRHVPLARLNKRVKGQLASFTELSSAAGDYIFKEILLPAMPTLGIRPDTSDRQGNRVGSLQWVYLHAGAQFAHDMGLGFETLPRQALLSLGIALEAMLLSDPACAGIIHFFIRPASIYSLMNKLVNGKLVDDPGFFTDPDVRQHAVEQFFADSRLRNERNNPFIRYSRAIEGYRTRTQLAQKILRERCDLRATGYYAVDTEGYKNSYDGYACRAVGSGPVPVIELLPNVSKEFRKQNQRIAKLYQTVDMLLLTQVFTTLSAEESLFLQKNEIKLATAEFSSFEQFRGRLGRTTFPEATTPSRYCRKSRSSQAAARKEFMPWNGGARVTG
;
A
#
# COMPACT_ATOMS: atom_id res chain seq x y z
N MET A 1 -12.69 30.05 -31.26
CA MET A 1 -13.45 28.96 -31.93
C MET A 1 -14.30 28.14 -30.98
N GLN A 2 -13.79 27.20 -30.16
CA GLN A 2 -14.68 26.37 -29.30
C GLN A 2 -15.63 27.20 -28.40
N ASN A 3 -15.11 28.22 -27.72
CA ASN A 3 -15.92 29.06 -26.84
C ASN A 3 -17.01 29.85 -27.59
N GLU A 4 -16.76 30.26 -28.84
CA GLU A 4 -17.74 30.97 -29.67
C GLU A 4 -18.88 30.03 -30.09
N HIS A 5 -18.57 28.79 -30.48
CA HIS A 5 -19.58 27.79 -30.82
C HIS A 5 -20.45 27.42 -29.61
N VAL A 6 -19.84 27.27 -28.44
CA VAL A 6 -20.56 27.00 -27.19
C VAL A 6 -21.42 28.20 -26.79
N ALA A 7 -20.89 29.42 -26.85
CA ALA A 7 -21.66 30.63 -26.55
C ALA A 7 -22.86 30.79 -27.50
N TYR A 8 -22.64 30.62 -28.81
CA TYR A 8 -23.71 30.66 -29.82
C TYR A 8 -24.79 29.60 -29.56
N PHE A 9 -24.40 28.37 -29.24
CA PHE A 9 -25.34 27.31 -28.86
C PHE A 9 -26.16 27.71 -27.62
N LEU A 10 -25.52 28.17 -26.55
CA LEU A 10 -26.19 28.56 -25.32
C LEU A 10 -27.15 29.73 -25.53
N GLN A 11 -26.79 30.69 -26.39
CA GLN A 11 -27.68 31.80 -26.78
C GLN A 11 -28.90 31.31 -27.56
N LYS A 12 -28.67 30.48 -28.59
CA LYS A 12 -29.75 29.91 -29.40
C LYS A 12 -30.73 29.10 -28.54
N ALA A 13 -30.22 28.41 -27.54
CA ALA A 13 -31.01 27.63 -26.59
C ALA A 13 -31.63 28.47 -25.45
N GLY A 14 -31.36 29.77 -25.40
CA GLY A 14 -31.92 30.69 -24.39
C GLY A 14 -31.28 30.60 -23.00
N PHE A 15 -30.10 29.99 -22.88
CA PHE A 15 -29.36 29.89 -21.61
C PHE A 15 -28.40 31.06 -21.37
N LEU A 16 -28.03 31.81 -22.42
CA LEU A 16 -27.13 32.95 -22.35
C LEU A 16 -27.72 34.15 -23.09
N ALA A 17 -27.58 35.36 -22.56
CA ALA A 17 -28.05 36.57 -23.24
C ALA A 17 -27.08 37.01 -24.34
N VAL A 18 -27.57 37.83 -25.27
CA VAL A 18 -26.74 38.49 -26.28
C VAL A 18 -25.81 39.50 -25.58
N GLY A 19 -24.50 39.43 -25.84
CA GLY A 19 -23.49 40.25 -25.17
C GLY A 19 -22.75 39.56 -24.01
N ASP A 20 -23.23 38.43 -23.52
CA ASP A 20 -22.55 37.63 -22.47
C ASP A 20 -21.53 36.62 -23.05
N GLU A 21 -21.28 36.64 -24.37
CA GLU A 21 -20.45 35.66 -25.09
C GLU A 21 -19.02 35.52 -24.55
N GLN A 22 -18.48 36.60 -23.98
CA GLN A 22 -17.13 36.64 -23.46
C GLN A 22 -17.02 36.15 -22.01
N ASN A 23 -18.15 35.96 -21.31
CA ASN A 23 -18.18 35.53 -19.92
C ASN A 23 -18.21 34.00 -19.81
N VAL A 24 -17.02 33.40 -19.92
CA VAL A 24 -16.84 31.93 -19.87
C VAL A 24 -17.31 31.34 -18.54
N GLY A 25 -17.09 32.04 -17.41
CA GLY A 25 -17.58 31.58 -16.11
C GLY A 25 -19.12 31.48 -16.04
N LEU A 26 -19.83 32.46 -16.63
CA LEU A 26 -21.29 32.41 -16.74
C LEU A 26 -21.74 31.22 -17.61
N ALA A 27 -21.11 31.00 -18.76
CA ALA A 27 -21.40 29.85 -19.63
C ALA A 27 -21.21 28.51 -18.89
N ILE A 28 -20.12 28.36 -18.13
CA ILE A 28 -19.85 27.16 -17.32
C ILE A 28 -20.94 26.95 -16.26
N ASN A 29 -21.35 28.02 -15.56
CA ASN A 29 -22.43 27.92 -14.58
C ASN A 29 -23.74 27.42 -15.20
N GLN A 30 -24.10 27.95 -16.37
CA GLN A 30 -25.34 27.56 -17.05
C GLN A 30 -25.28 26.11 -17.54
N ILE A 31 -24.17 25.69 -18.15
CA ILE A 31 -23.95 24.30 -18.55
C ILE A 31 -24.11 23.38 -17.34
N ILE A 32 -23.44 23.67 -16.22
CA ILE A 32 -23.51 22.84 -15.02
C ILE A 32 -24.92 22.83 -14.43
N ALA A 33 -25.63 23.96 -14.43
CA ALA A 33 -27.01 24.03 -13.97
C ALA A 33 -27.94 23.11 -14.79
N CYS A 34 -27.71 23.01 -16.10
CA CYS A 34 -28.40 22.07 -16.98
C CYS A 34 -28.00 20.62 -16.68
N LEU A 35 -26.69 20.32 -16.55
CA LEU A 35 -26.19 18.96 -16.27
C LEU A 35 -26.63 18.43 -14.89
N SER A 36 -26.89 19.32 -13.93
CA SER A 36 -27.27 18.96 -12.56
C SER A 36 -28.79 18.75 -12.38
N LYS A 37 -29.60 19.03 -13.40
CA LYS A 37 -31.06 18.92 -13.40
C LYS A 37 -31.51 17.92 -14.49
N PRO A 38 -32.77 17.46 -14.49
CA PRO A 38 -33.31 16.69 -15.60
C PRO A 38 -33.12 17.47 -16.91
N MET A 39 -32.23 16.95 -17.77
CA MET A 39 -31.84 17.62 -19.00
C MET A 39 -32.90 17.42 -20.09
N PRO A 40 -33.11 18.40 -20.98
CA PRO A 40 -33.69 18.13 -22.28
C PRO A 40 -32.89 17.01 -22.97
N PRO A 41 -33.53 16.00 -23.57
CA PRO A 41 -32.84 14.81 -24.08
C PRO A 41 -31.79 15.11 -25.16
N SER A 42 -31.87 16.26 -25.83
CA SER A 42 -30.91 16.68 -26.85
C SER A 42 -29.82 17.64 -26.36
N PHE A 43 -29.93 18.22 -25.15
CA PHE A 43 -29.01 19.28 -24.69
C PHE A 43 -27.55 18.82 -24.70
N LEU A 44 -27.28 17.66 -24.08
CA LEU A 44 -25.92 17.13 -23.97
C LEU A 44 -25.31 16.78 -25.33
N SER A 45 -26.11 16.19 -26.23
CA SER A 45 -25.63 15.77 -27.54
C SER A 45 -25.38 16.98 -28.46
N GLU A 46 -26.23 18.01 -28.41
CA GLU A 46 -26.04 19.26 -29.16
C GLU A 46 -24.87 20.09 -28.62
N LEU A 47 -24.70 20.14 -27.29
CA LEU A 47 -23.56 20.82 -26.66
C LEU A 47 -22.23 20.13 -27.03
N ALA A 48 -22.17 18.79 -26.91
CA ALA A 48 -20.99 18.02 -27.28
C ALA A 48 -20.66 18.18 -28.77
N ARG A 49 -21.68 18.15 -29.64
CA ARG A 49 -21.52 18.41 -31.08
C ARG A 49 -20.96 19.81 -31.33
N SER A 50 -21.46 20.83 -30.63
CA SER A 50 -21.00 22.21 -30.77
C SER A 50 -19.51 22.36 -30.38
N ILE A 51 -19.07 21.65 -29.34
CA ILE A 51 -17.66 21.60 -28.92
C ILE A 51 -16.78 20.91 -29.98
N LEU A 52 -17.27 19.81 -30.58
CA LEU A 52 -16.53 19.00 -31.56
C LEU A 52 -16.51 19.64 -32.95
N ALA A 53 -17.55 20.37 -33.34
CA ALA A 53 -17.63 21.09 -34.61
C ALA A 53 -16.48 22.09 -34.75
N ALA A 54 -16.11 22.76 -33.66
CA ALA A 54 -14.99 23.69 -33.64
C ALA A 54 -13.61 23.02 -33.80
N THR A 55 -13.50 21.69 -33.62
CA THR A 55 -12.24 20.94 -33.76
C THR A 55 -12.23 19.98 -34.95
N GLY A 56 -13.35 19.81 -35.67
CA GLY A 56 -13.44 18.89 -36.81
C GLY A 56 -13.30 17.41 -36.43
N LEU A 57 -13.58 17.05 -35.17
CA LEU A 57 -13.49 15.67 -34.68
C LEU A 57 -14.80 14.90 -34.93
N PHE A 58 -14.71 13.57 -34.99
CA PHE A 58 -15.89 12.68 -35.08
C PHE A 58 -16.91 12.95 -33.97
N GLY A 59 -18.19 13.00 -34.33
CA GLY A 59 -19.31 13.43 -33.48
C GLY A 59 -19.72 14.90 -33.69
N ALA A 60 -19.08 15.59 -34.64
CA ALA A 60 -19.37 16.99 -34.99
C ALA A 60 -20.56 17.13 -35.95
N GLN A 61 -20.88 16.11 -36.74
CA GLN A 61 -21.96 16.19 -37.74
C GLN A 61 -23.30 15.64 -37.24
N GLU A 62 -24.38 16.08 -37.87
CA GLU A 62 -25.70 15.48 -37.68
C GLU A 62 -25.69 14.04 -38.21
N GLY A 63 -26.08 13.08 -37.38
CA GLY A 63 -26.04 11.64 -37.69
C GLY A 63 -24.85 10.89 -37.08
N GLU A 64 -23.79 11.57 -36.64
CA GLU A 64 -22.70 10.94 -35.90
C GLU A 64 -23.10 10.75 -34.42
N GLY A 65 -23.39 9.51 -34.05
CA GLY A 65 -23.78 9.16 -32.69
C GLY A 65 -22.57 9.03 -31.74
N LEU A 66 -22.62 9.73 -30.62
CA LEU A 66 -21.71 9.53 -29.49
C LEU A 66 -22.45 8.93 -28.31
N SER A 67 -21.81 8.01 -27.58
CA SER A 67 -22.38 7.56 -26.30
C SER A 67 -22.43 8.70 -25.28
N VAL A 68 -23.37 8.64 -24.34
CA VAL A 68 -23.53 9.65 -23.27
C VAL A 68 -22.23 9.90 -22.52
N THR A 69 -21.48 8.84 -22.21
CA THR A 69 -20.17 8.92 -21.54
C THR A 69 -19.16 9.73 -22.35
N HIS A 70 -19.10 9.53 -23.68
CA HIS A 70 -18.20 10.31 -24.54
C HIS A 70 -18.65 11.78 -24.62
N GLN A 71 -19.96 12.04 -24.71
CA GLN A 71 -20.48 13.41 -24.73
C GLN A 71 -20.14 14.16 -23.44
N LEU A 72 -20.39 13.55 -22.28
CA LEU A 72 -20.02 14.11 -20.97
C LEU A 72 -18.50 14.35 -20.88
N GLY A 73 -17.69 13.37 -21.29
CA GLY A 73 -16.24 13.51 -21.29
C GLY A 73 -15.74 14.70 -22.11
N ARG A 74 -16.37 15.00 -23.26
CA ARG A 74 -16.05 16.19 -24.07
C ARG A 74 -16.44 17.49 -23.39
N VAL A 75 -17.63 17.54 -22.78
CA VAL A 75 -18.09 18.71 -22.02
C VAL A 75 -17.19 18.95 -20.81
N HIS A 76 -16.86 17.91 -20.05
CA HIS A 76 -15.94 17.99 -18.91
C HIS A 76 -14.54 18.46 -19.32
N ALA A 77 -14.01 17.95 -20.44
CA ALA A 77 -12.73 18.39 -20.98
C ALA A 77 -12.76 19.88 -21.38
N TRP A 78 -13.84 20.34 -22.00
CA TRP A 78 -14.01 21.75 -22.35
C TRP A 78 -14.11 22.65 -21.10
N ILE A 79 -14.85 22.23 -20.07
CA ILE A 79 -14.92 22.94 -18.78
C ILE A 79 -13.52 23.00 -18.13
N ALA A 80 -12.81 21.87 -18.07
CA ALA A 80 -11.48 21.79 -17.48
C ALA A 80 -10.47 22.69 -18.22
N ALA A 81 -10.45 22.66 -19.55
CA ALA A 81 -9.57 23.49 -20.36
C ALA A 81 -9.81 24.99 -20.12
N ASN A 82 -11.06 25.42 -19.99
CA ASN A 82 -11.39 26.82 -19.73
C ASN A 82 -11.09 27.29 -18.31
N LEU A 83 -11.24 26.41 -17.30
CA LEU A 83 -10.97 26.77 -15.90
C LEU A 83 -9.51 26.64 -15.51
N PHE A 84 -8.86 25.57 -15.97
CA PHE A 84 -7.53 25.21 -15.52
C PHE A 84 -6.45 25.53 -16.54
N GLY A 85 -6.83 25.82 -17.78
CA GLY A 85 -5.91 25.95 -18.92
C GLY A 85 -5.40 24.61 -19.45
N ASP A 86 -5.83 23.49 -18.86
CA ASP A 86 -5.35 22.14 -19.18
C ASP A 86 -6.36 21.07 -18.69
N ALA A 87 -6.06 19.79 -18.91
CA ALA A 87 -6.78 18.67 -18.34
C ALA A 87 -6.79 18.71 -16.79
N PRO A 88 -7.80 18.08 -16.15
CA PRO A 88 -7.91 18.01 -14.69
C PRO A 88 -6.63 17.50 -14.00
N GLU A 89 -5.91 16.59 -14.65
CA GLU A 89 -4.64 16.07 -14.18
C GLU A 89 -3.56 17.17 -14.12
N GLY A 90 -3.40 17.95 -15.18
CA GLY A 90 -2.44 19.05 -15.23
C GLY A 90 -2.68 20.09 -14.14
N PHE A 91 -3.95 20.40 -13.88
CA PHE A 91 -4.36 21.23 -12.75
C PHE A 91 -3.90 20.66 -11.41
N LEU A 92 -4.30 19.42 -11.10
CA LEU A 92 -4.00 18.76 -9.83
C LEU A 92 -2.49 18.64 -9.59
N MET A 93 -1.73 18.42 -10.66
CA MET A 93 -0.28 18.39 -10.61
C MET A 93 0.34 19.74 -10.31
N THR A 94 -0.14 20.80 -10.95
CA THR A 94 0.26 22.17 -10.65
C THR A 94 0.02 22.49 -9.18
N VAL A 95 -1.14 22.09 -8.62
CA VAL A 95 -1.42 22.24 -7.18
C VAL A 95 -0.43 21.46 -6.33
N LEU A 96 -0.18 20.19 -6.67
CA LEU A 96 0.71 19.31 -5.94
C LEU A 96 2.16 19.84 -5.92
N LEU A 97 2.67 20.28 -7.07
CA LEU A 97 4.02 20.82 -7.23
C LEU A 97 4.20 22.12 -6.46
N ASN A 98 3.22 23.02 -6.51
CA ASN A 98 3.20 24.24 -5.73
C ASN A 98 3.21 23.95 -4.22
N GLU A 99 2.47 22.94 -3.76
CA GLU A 99 2.50 22.51 -2.36
C GLU A 99 3.84 21.89 -1.95
N LYS A 100 4.52 21.20 -2.87
CA LYS A 100 5.80 20.55 -2.61
C LYS A 100 6.97 21.55 -2.52
N ARG A 101 6.97 22.58 -3.37
CA ARG A 101 7.96 23.68 -3.38
C ARG A 101 8.00 24.44 -2.05
N GLY A 102 6.88 24.48 -1.33
CA GLY A 102 6.76 25.21 -0.07
C GLY A 102 6.73 26.73 -0.27
N ARG A 103 6.39 27.48 0.78
CA ARG A 103 6.47 28.94 0.79
C ARG A 103 7.85 29.37 1.31
N ASN A 104 8.44 30.39 0.69
CA ASN A 104 9.59 31.18 1.17
C ASN A 104 10.79 30.35 1.65
N GLY A 105 11.58 29.79 0.73
CA GLY A 105 12.90 29.22 1.03
C GLY A 105 12.91 27.94 1.90
N ARG A 106 11.75 27.36 2.22
CA ARG A 106 11.68 26.07 2.95
C ARG A 106 12.10 24.92 2.04
N LYS A 107 12.86 23.96 2.60
CA LYS A 107 13.26 22.75 1.88
C LYS A 107 12.03 22.04 1.29
N PRO A 108 12.10 21.58 0.02
CA PRO A 108 10.98 20.90 -0.62
C PRO A 108 10.56 19.68 0.21
N ARG A 109 9.24 19.49 0.33
CA ARG A 109 8.71 18.35 1.08
C ARG A 109 8.85 17.09 0.25
N ARG A 110 9.22 15.97 0.89
CA ARG A 110 9.22 14.66 0.21
C ARG A 110 7.81 14.21 -0.16
N HIS A 111 6.81 14.56 0.65
CA HIS A 111 5.41 14.20 0.41
C HIS A 111 4.44 15.31 0.81
N VAL A 112 3.25 15.31 0.19
CA VAL A 112 2.15 16.24 0.49
C VAL A 112 1.03 15.48 1.21
N PRO A 113 0.59 15.91 2.40
CA PRO A 113 -0.57 15.32 3.06
C PRO A 113 -1.84 15.49 2.22
N LEU A 114 -2.63 14.42 2.03
CA LEU A 114 -3.84 14.39 1.22
C LEU A 114 -4.87 15.45 1.68
N ALA A 115 -5.08 15.59 2.99
CA ALA A 115 -5.97 16.62 3.56
C ALA A 115 -5.57 18.04 3.13
N ARG A 116 -4.25 18.29 3.03
CA ARG A 116 -3.71 19.58 2.63
C ARG A 116 -3.86 19.81 1.13
N LEU A 117 -3.62 18.79 0.30
CA LEU A 117 -3.90 18.84 -1.13
C LEU A 117 -5.38 19.16 -1.38
N ASN A 118 -6.29 18.41 -0.73
CA ASN A 118 -7.74 18.61 -0.85
C ASN A 118 -8.15 20.05 -0.47
N LYS A 119 -7.66 20.56 0.67
CA LYS A 119 -7.89 21.96 1.08
C LYS A 119 -7.39 22.96 0.02
N ARG A 120 -6.24 22.69 -0.61
CA ARG A 120 -5.66 23.59 -1.61
C ARG A 120 -6.45 23.57 -2.92
N VAL A 121 -6.84 22.37 -3.38
CA VAL A 121 -7.71 22.18 -4.56
C VAL A 121 -9.02 22.93 -4.37
N LYS A 122 -9.72 22.71 -3.25
CA LYS A 122 -10.97 23.43 -2.95
C LYS A 122 -10.77 24.94 -2.83
N GLY A 123 -9.68 25.38 -2.20
CA GLY A 123 -9.35 26.80 -2.09
C GLY A 123 -9.05 27.47 -3.44
N GLN A 124 -8.49 26.74 -4.40
CA GLN A 124 -8.30 27.25 -5.76
C GLN A 124 -9.61 27.25 -6.55
N LEU A 125 -10.44 26.22 -6.43
CA LEU A 125 -11.78 26.26 -7.03
C LEU A 125 -12.60 27.44 -6.52
N ALA A 126 -12.56 27.71 -5.21
CA ALA A 126 -13.24 28.85 -4.61
C ALA A 126 -12.64 30.21 -5.00
N SER A 127 -11.45 30.25 -5.62
CA SER A 127 -10.84 31.49 -6.09
C SER A 127 -11.34 31.93 -7.47
N PHE A 128 -12.04 31.07 -8.20
CA PHE A 128 -12.73 31.45 -9.43
C PHE A 128 -14.01 32.21 -9.06
N THR A 129 -13.92 33.55 -9.01
CA THR A 129 -15.00 34.44 -8.60
C THR A 129 -16.25 34.35 -9.46
N GLU A 130 -16.11 33.88 -10.69
CA GLU A 130 -17.21 33.73 -11.64
C GLU A 130 -18.01 32.44 -11.44
N LEU A 131 -17.49 31.47 -10.68
CA LEU A 131 -18.19 30.21 -10.44
C LEU A 131 -19.16 30.30 -9.27
N SER A 132 -20.38 29.80 -9.48
CA SER A 132 -21.33 29.56 -8.41
C SER A 132 -20.84 28.42 -7.50
N SER A 133 -21.29 28.41 -6.24
CA SER A 133 -20.97 27.31 -5.30
C SER A 133 -21.38 25.94 -5.85
N ALA A 134 -22.56 25.86 -6.49
CA ALA A 134 -23.05 24.62 -7.09
C ALA A 134 -22.16 24.15 -8.25
N ALA A 135 -21.69 25.08 -9.09
CA ALA A 135 -20.73 24.77 -10.14
C ALA A 135 -19.40 24.25 -9.57
N GLY A 136 -18.87 24.93 -8.54
CA GLY A 136 -17.66 24.48 -7.85
C GLY A 136 -17.77 23.06 -7.28
N ASP A 137 -18.91 22.73 -6.66
CA ASP A 137 -19.18 21.39 -6.14
C ASP A 137 -19.30 20.33 -7.25
N TYR A 138 -19.96 20.65 -8.36
CA TYR A 138 -20.05 19.78 -9.53
C TYR A 138 -18.67 19.52 -10.13
N ILE A 139 -17.87 20.56 -10.37
CA ILE A 139 -16.51 20.43 -10.91
C ILE A 139 -15.65 19.57 -9.99
N PHE A 140 -15.75 19.76 -8.68
CA PHE A 140 -15.04 18.91 -7.74
C PHE A 140 -15.46 17.45 -7.88
N LYS A 141 -16.76 17.15 -7.86
CA LYS A 141 -17.30 15.78 -7.84
C LYS A 141 -17.22 15.03 -9.16
N GLU A 142 -17.52 15.69 -10.26
CA GLU A 142 -17.69 15.04 -11.58
C GLU A 142 -16.45 15.17 -12.47
N ILE A 143 -15.55 16.11 -12.18
CA ILE A 143 -14.35 16.35 -13.00
C ILE A 143 -13.08 16.01 -12.22
N LEU A 144 -12.91 16.54 -11.01
CA LEU A 144 -11.68 16.32 -10.24
C LEU A 144 -11.64 14.98 -9.50
N LEU A 145 -12.74 14.51 -8.92
CA LEU A 145 -12.76 13.21 -8.25
C LEU A 145 -12.48 12.04 -9.20
N PRO A 146 -13.04 11.96 -10.42
CA PRO A 146 -12.71 10.87 -11.34
C PRO A 146 -11.25 10.90 -11.81
N ALA A 147 -10.60 12.08 -11.80
CA ALA A 147 -9.19 12.22 -12.10
C ALA A 147 -8.29 11.82 -10.91
N MET A 148 -8.73 12.09 -9.67
CA MET A 148 -8.01 11.74 -8.44
C MET A 148 -8.99 11.38 -7.31
N PRO A 149 -9.50 10.14 -7.27
CA PRO A 149 -10.57 9.73 -6.35
C PRO A 149 -10.16 9.81 -4.88
N THR A 150 -8.85 9.79 -4.59
CA THR A 150 -8.35 9.97 -3.23
C THR A 150 -8.71 11.33 -2.62
N LEU A 151 -9.07 12.35 -3.42
CA LEU A 151 -9.57 13.63 -2.91
C LEU A 151 -10.93 13.50 -2.19
N GLY A 152 -11.73 12.49 -2.53
CA GLY A 152 -13.01 12.18 -1.88
C GLY A 152 -12.86 11.36 -0.59
N ILE A 153 -11.69 10.78 -0.34
CA ILE A 153 -11.45 9.93 0.82
C ILE A 153 -11.18 10.79 2.06
N ARG A 154 -11.93 10.52 3.14
CA ARG A 154 -11.70 11.19 4.42
C ARG A 154 -10.29 10.87 4.96
N PRO A 155 -9.49 11.88 5.34
CA PRO A 155 -8.17 11.64 5.88
C PRO A 155 -8.28 10.97 7.25
N ASP A 156 -7.59 9.85 7.43
CA ASP A 156 -7.52 9.11 8.69
C ASP A 156 -6.42 9.70 9.58
N THR A 157 -6.72 10.18 10.78
CA THR A 157 -5.69 10.78 11.66
C THR A 157 -4.65 9.77 12.15
N SER A 158 -4.92 8.47 12.08
CA SER A 158 -4.05 7.39 12.57
C SER A 158 -2.98 6.94 11.57
N ASP A 159 -3.26 6.95 10.26
CA ASP A 159 -2.33 6.49 9.22
C ASP A 159 -1.51 7.63 8.60
N ARG A 160 -0.28 7.83 9.09
CA ARG A 160 0.61 8.88 8.57
C ARG A 160 1.18 8.60 7.17
N GLN A 161 1.20 7.35 6.69
CA GLN A 161 1.89 6.98 5.44
C GLN A 161 0.95 6.90 4.24
N GLY A 162 -0.25 6.31 4.39
CA GLY A 162 -1.22 6.28 3.29
C GLY A 162 -1.81 7.66 3.01
N ASN A 163 -1.72 8.61 3.95
CA ASN A 163 -2.21 9.98 3.77
C ASN A 163 -1.22 10.90 3.04
N ARG A 164 -0.13 10.34 2.51
CA ARG A 164 0.91 11.10 1.83
C ARG A 164 0.82 10.82 0.34
N VAL A 165 0.42 11.83 -0.43
CA VAL A 165 0.41 11.78 -1.90
C VAL A 165 1.83 11.50 -2.39
N GLY A 166 1.94 10.55 -3.32
CA GLY A 166 3.22 10.05 -3.84
C GLY A 166 3.94 9.02 -2.95
N SER A 167 3.25 8.41 -1.98
CA SER A 167 3.75 7.20 -1.29
C SER A 167 3.26 5.92 -1.98
N LEU A 168 3.95 4.80 -1.78
CA LEU A 168 3.51 3.49 -2.32
C LEU A 168 2.10 3.12 -1.86
N GLN A 169 1.77 3.33 -0.58
CA GLN A 169 0.41 3.09 -0.06
C GLN A 169 -0.64 3.97 -0.73
N TRP A 170 -0.30 5.22 -1.03
CA TRP A 170 -1.21 6.11 -1.72
C TRP A 170 -1.48 5.66 -3.15
N VAL A 171 -0.50 5.07 -3.84
CA VAL A 171 -0.72 4.49 -5.19
C VAL A 171 -1.77 3.38 -5.15
N TYR A 172 -1.65 2.43 -4.22
CA TYR A 172 -2.67 1.38 -4.06
C TYR A 172 -4.03 1.94 -3.65
N LEU A 173 -4.06 2.90 -2.72
CA LEU A 173 -5.30 3.55 -2.31
C LEU A 173 -5.99 4.22 -3.51
N HIS A 174 -5.21 4.89 -4.37
CA HIS A 174 -5.72 5.52 -5.58
C HIS A 174 -6.24 4.49 -6.58
N ALA A 175 -5.46 3.45 -6.88
CA ALA A 175 -5.88 2.40 -7.83
C ALA A 175 -7.16 1.71 -7.37
N GLY A 176 -7.25 1.34 -6.08
CA GLY A 176 -8.46 0.74 -5.51
C GLY A 176 -9.65 1.68 -5.48
N ALA A 177 -9.44 2.97 -5.17
CA ALA A 177 -10.52 3.97 -5.23
C ALA A 177 -11.02 4.23 -6.65
N GLN A 178 -10.11 4.27 -7.63
CA GLN A 178 -10.47 4.42 -9.04
C GLN A 178 -11.27 3.21 -9.53
N PHE A 179 -10.78 2.00 -9.24
CA PHE A 179 -11.51 0.78 -9.60
C PHE A 179 -12.90 0.75 -8.96
N ALA A 180 -13.01 1.07 -7.67
CA ALA A 180 -14.30 1.12 -7.00
C ALA A 180 -15.24 2.15 -7.65
N HIS A 181 -14.73 3.33 -7.99
CA HIS A 181 -15.49 4.36 -8.70
C HIS A 181 -15.99 3.88 -10.07
N ASP A 182 -15.10 3.33 -10.90
CA ASP A 182 -15.42 2.87 -12.25
C ASP A 182 -16.41 1.70 -12.24
N MET A 183 -16.42 0.90 -11.18
CA MET A 183 -17.38 -0.18 -10.94
C MET A 183 -18.69 0.27 -10.28
N GLY A 184 -18.87 1.56 -10.00
CA GLY A 184 -20.05 2.08 -9.30
C GLY A 184 -20.16 1.65 -7.83
N LEU A 185 -19.08 1.12 -7.25
CA LEU A 185 -18.99 0.79 -5.84
C LEU A 185 -18.70 2.11 -5.11
N GLY A 186 -19.72 2.73 -4.51
CA GLY A 186 -19.61 4.05 -3.86
C GLY A 186 -18.41 4.19 -2.93
N PHE A 187 -17.25 4.60 -3.47
CA PHE A 187 -15.94 4.42 -2.84
C PHE A 187 -15.77 5.27 -1.58
N GLU A 188 -16.55 6.35 -1.48
CA GLU A 188 -16.64 7.21 -0.30
C GLU A 188 -17.19 6.48 0.94
N THR A 189 -17.98 5.42 0.73
CA THR A 189 -18.57 4.61 1.81
C THR A 189 -17.67 3.45 2.21
N LEU A 190 -16.72 3.06 1.35
CA LEU A 190 -15.83 1.94 1.61
C LEU A 190 -14.80 2.31 2.66
N PRO A 191 -14.51 1.42 3.63
CA PRO A 191 -13.40 1.61 4.54
C PRO A 191 -12.11 1.80 3.76
N ARG A 192 -11.29 2.77 4.18
CA ARG A 192 -9.99 3.05 3.56
C ARG A 192 -9.12 1.80 3.40
N GLN A 193 -9.13 0.91 4.38
CA GLN A 193 -8.39 -0.35 4.32
C GLN A 193 -8.92 -1.28 3.22
N ALA A 194 -10.22 -1.28 2.94
CA ALA A 194 -10.79 -2.06 1.85
C ALA A 194 -10.32 -1.53 0.48
N LEU A 195 -10.30 -0.20 0.30
CA LEU A 195 -9.76 0.42 -0.92
C LEU A 195 -8.26 0.12 -1.11
N LEU A 196 -7.49 0.17 -0.02
CA LEU A 196 -6.07 -0.18 -0.06
C LEU A 196 -5.86 -1.66 -0.44
N SER A 197 -6.61 -2.56 0.20
CA SER A 197 -6.58 -4.00 -0.10
C SER A 197 -6.99 -4.29 -1.54
N LEU A 198 -7.97 -3.55 -2.07
CA LEU A 198 -8.38 -3.65 -3.47
C LEU A 198 -7.25 -3.25 -4.42
N GLY A 199 -6.57 -2.13 -4.16
CA GLY A 199 -5.39 -1.74 -4.94
C GLY A 199 -4.26 -2.77 -4.90
N ILE A 200 -4.01 -3.40 -3.75
CA ILE A 200 -3.03 -4.48 -3.62
C ILE A 200 -3.47 -5.73 -4.40
N ALA A 201 -4.77 -6.08 -4.34
CA ALA A 201 -5.32 -7.20 -5.09
C ALA A 201 -5.21 -6.98 -6.60
N LEU A 202 -5.45 -5.76 -7.09
CA LEU A 202 -5.28 -5.40 -8.51
C LEU A 202 -3.82 -5.56 -8.97
N GLU A 203 -2.85 -5.18 -8.15
CA GLU A 203 -1.43 -5.46 -8.44
C GLU A 203 -1.17 -6.98 -8.49
N ALA A 204 -1.69 -7.74 -7.52
CA ALA A 204 -1.50 -9.19 -7.49
C ALA A 204 -2.09 -9.87 -8.73
N MET A 205 -3.27 -9.43 -9.21
CA MET A 205 -3.87 -9.91 -10.46
C MET A 205 -2.98 -9.60 -11.66
N LEU A 206 -2.49 -8.36 -11.78
CA LEU A 206 -1.57 -7.95 -12.85
C LEU A 206 -0.29 -8.79 -12.89
N LEU A 207 0.24 -9.17 -11.72
CA LEU A 207 1.46 -9.97 -11.62
C LEU A 207 1.22 -11.47 -11.86
N SER A 208 -0.01 -11.95 -11.68
CA SER A 208 -0.34 -13.36 -11.77
C SER A 208 -0.88 -13.77 -13.15
N ASP A 209 -1.52 -12.86 -13.87
CA ASP A 209 -2.17 -13.16 -15.15
C ASP A 209 -1.94 -12.05 -16.20
N PRO A 210 -1.24 -12.34 -17.32
CA PRO A 210 -1.08 -11.38 -18.41
C PRO A 210 -2.41 -10.99 -19.09
N ALA A 211 -3.47 -11.80 -18.99
CA ALA A 211 -4.79 -11.45 -19.53
C ALA A 211 -5.44 -10.25 -18.82
N CYS A 212 -4.95 -9.90 -17.63
CA CYS A 212 -5.39 -8.74 -16.86
C CYS A 212 -4.68 -7.42 -17.24
N ALA A 213 -3.99 -7.35 -18.39
CA ALA A 213 -3.24 -6.16 -18.82
C ALA A 213 -4.07 -4.87 -18.78
N GLY A 214 -5.39 -4.95 -18.99
CA GLY A 214 -6.29 -3.81 -18.85
C GLY A 214 -6.20 -3.12 -17.49
N ILE A 215 -5.98 -3.83 -16.39
CA ILE A 215 -5.92 -3.28 -15.02
C ILE A 215 -4.78 -2.26 -14.85
N ILE A 216 -3.76 -2.28 -15.71
CA ILE A 216 -2.61 -1.38 -15.61
C ILE A 216 -3.01 0.10 -15.61
N HIS A 217 -4.11 0.45 -16.28
CA HIS A 217 -4.58 1.84 -16.38
C HIS A 217 -4.88 2.48 -15.01
N PHE A 218 -5.30 1.69 -14.02
CA PHE A 218 -5.52 2.17 -12.65
C PHE A 218 -4.23 2.60 -11.95
N PHE A 219 -3.07 2.14 -12.43
CA PHE A 219 -1.75 2.42 -11.86
C PHE A 219 -0.99 3.52 -12.60
N ILE A 220 -1.26 3.76 -13.89
CA ILE A 220 -0.50 4.72 -14.72
C ILE A 220 -0.41 6.10 -14.06
N ARG A 221 -1.56 6.68 -13.70
CA ARG A 221 -1.63 8.02 -13.10
C ARG A 221 -0.96 8.08 -11.72
N PRO A 222 -1.35 7.27 -10.73
CA PRO A 222 -0.73 7.37 -9.41
C PRO A 222 0.75 6.97 -9.41
N ALA A 223 1.21 6.06 -10.29
CA ALA A 223 2.62 5.74 -10.45
C ALA A 223 3.43 6.91 -11.03
N SER A 224 2.86 7.65 -11.99
CA SER A 224 3.47 8.88 -12.53
C SER A 224 3.65 9.93 -11.42
N ILE A 225 2.62 10.13 -10.59
CA ILE A 225 2.69 11.02 -9.42
C ILE A 225 3.74 10.53 -8.42
N TYR A 226 3.77 9.22 -8.15
CA TYR A 226 4.78 8.61 -7.28
C TYR A 226 6.20 8.86 -7.80
N SER A 227 6.46 8.62 -9.09
CA SER A 227 7.76 8.84 -9.71
C SER A 227 8.16 10.31 -9.62
N LEU A 228 7.29 11.25 -9.96
CA LEU A 228 7.55 12.69 -9.85
C LEU A 228 7.79 13.14 -8.40
N MET A 229 7.07 12.56 -7.45
CA MET A 229 7.23 12.88 -6.03
C MET A 229 8.57 12.39 -5.47
N ASN A 230 9.11 11.29 -5.99
CA ASN A 230 10.36 10.69 -5.53
C ASN A 230 11.59 10.99 -6.41
N LYS A 231 11.40 11.49 -7.65
CA LYS A 231 12.48 11.99 -8.50
C LYS A 231 12.99 13.34 -8.00
N LEU A 232 14.29 13.40 -7.72
CA LEU A 232 15.04 14.63 -7.48
C LEU A 232 16.18 14.65 -8.51
N VAL A 233 16.18 15.65 -9.38
CA VAL A 233 17.31 15.89 -10.29
C VAL A 233 18.12 17.03 -9.68
N ASN A 234 19.37 16.76 -9.27
CA ASN A 234 20.24 17.73 -8.58
C ASN A 234 19.59 18.37 -7.33
N GLY A 235 18.77 17.59 -6.60
CA GLY A 235 18.03 18.09 -5.43
C GLY A 235 16.86 19.03 -5.74
N LYS A 236 16.55 19.26 -7.03
CA LYS A 236 15.40 20.04 -7.49
C LYS A 236 14.32 19.11 -8.04
N LEU A 237 13.08 19.58 -7.97
CA LEU A 237 11.98 18.91 -8.64
C LEU A 237 12.09 19.11 -10.15
N VAL A 238 11.84 18.04 -10.88
CA VAL A 238 11.51 18.13 -12.30
C VAL A 238 10.14 18.80 -12.40
N ASP A 239 10.07 19.90 -13.15
CA ASP A 239 8.84 20.65 -13.45
C ASP A 239 8.63 20.60 -14.96
N ASP A 240 8.47 19.38 -15.48
CA ASP A 240 8.25 19.16 -16.90
C ASP A 240 6.76 18.84 -17.12
N PRO A 241 5.99 19.73 -17.77
CA PRO A 241 4.60 19.45 -18.12
C PRO A 241 4.46 18.24 -19.06
N GLY A 242 5.51 17.88 -19.80
CA GLY A 242 5.55 16.69 -20.66
C GLY A 242 5.49 15.36 -19.90
N PHE A 243 5.69 15.37 -18.58
CA PHE A 243 5.81 14.15 -17.76
C PHE A 243 4.58 13.22 -17.81
N PHE A 244 3.39 13.77 -18.06
CA PHE A 244 2.13 13.00 -18.13
C PHE A 244 1.65 12.75 -19.55
N THR A 245 2.14 13.51 -20.51
CA THR A 245 1.77 13.38 -21.93
C THR A 245 2.68 12.39 -22.65
N ASP A 246 3.96 12.34 -22.26
CA ASP A 246 4.96 11.44 -22.84
C ASP A 246 4.68 9.97 -22.44
N PRO A 247 4.38 9.08 -23.40
CA PRO A 247 4.17 7.66 -23.14
C PRO A 247 5.36 6.97 -22.48
N ASP A 248 6.59 7.32 -22.87
CA ASP A 248 7.81 6.66 -22.39
C ASP A 248 8.08 7.03 -20.93
N VAL A 249 7.84 8.30 -20.57
CA VAL A 249 7.96 8.77 -19.18
C VAL A 249 6.94 8.07 -18.28
N ARG A 250 5.70 7.91 -18.74
CA ARG A 250 4.65 7.18 -17.99
C ARG A 250 5.00 5.72 -17.82
N GLN A 251 5.45 5.06 -18.88
CA GLN A 251 5.86 3.65 -18.84
C GLN A 251 6.98 3.46 -17.82
N HIS A 252 8.02 4.29 -17.87
CA HIS A 252 9.12 4.23 -16.91
C HIS A 252 8.68 4.52 -15.47
N ALA A 253 7.72 5.43 -15.26
CA ALA A 253 7.17 5.69 -13.93
C ALA A 253 6.41 4.48 -13.35
N VAL A 254 5.66 3.77 -14.19
CA VAL A 254 4.96 2.53 -13.83
C VAL A 254 5.95 1.43 -13.49
N GLU A 255 6.99 1.24 -14.31
CA GLU A 255 8.06 0.27 -14.05
C GLU A 255 8.79 0.55 -12.75
N GLN A 256 9.14 1.81 -12.51
CA GLN A 256 9.77 2.25 -11.26
C GLN A 256 8.87 1.92 -10.06
N PHE A 257 7.58 2.24 -10.15
CA PHE A 257 6.62 1.94 -9.09
C PHE A 257 6.57 0.44 -8.77
N PHE A 258 6.43 -0.43 -9.79
CA PHE A 258 6.38 -1.88 -9.55
C PHE A 258 7.72 -2.44 -9.05
N ALA A 259 8.86 -1.88 -9.46
CA ALA A 259 10.15 -2.24 -8.90
C ALA A 259 10.24 -1.89 -7.40
N ASP A 260 9.84 -0.68 -7.02
CA ASP A 260 9.84 -0.23 -5.62
C ASP A 260 8.81 -0.99 -4.76
N SER A 261 7.65 -1.33 -5.34
CA SER A 261 6.66 -2.22 -4.75
C SER A 261 7.25 -3.60 -4.44
N ARG A 262 7.89 -4.26 -5.43
CA ARG A 262 8.53 -5.57 -5.23
C ARG A 262 9.56 -5.53 -4.12
N LEU A 263 10.45 -4.55 -4.11
CA LEU A 263 11.45 -4.36 -3.05
C LEU A 263 10.79 -4.18 -1.67
N ARG A 264 9.68 -3.43 -1.60
CA ARG A 264 8.92 -3.28 -0.36
C ARG A 264 8.27 -4.59 0.07
N ASN A 265 7.66 -5.32 -0.86
CA ASN A 265 7.00 -6.59 -0.60
C ASN A 265 8.00 -7.63 -0.12
N GLU A 266 9.17 -7.74 -0.76
CA GLU A 266 10.27 -8.59 -0.30
C GLU A 266 10.77 -8.21 1.10
N ARG A 267 10.93 -6.91 1.39
CA ARG A 267 11.35 -6.43 2.72
C ARG A 267 10.32 -6.72 3.80
N ASN A 268 9.03 -6.72 3.45
CA ASN A 268 7.93 -6.93 4.39
C ASN A 268 7.42 -8.38 4.43
N ASN A 269 7.83 -9.23 3.49
CA ASN A 269 7.41 -10.63 3.40
C ASN A 269 7.75 -11.36 4.71
N PRO A 270 6.74 -11.88 5.44
CA PRO A 270 6.96 -12.55 6.72
C PRO A 270 7.90 -13.74 6.64
N PHE A 271 7.82 -14.53 5.57
CA PHE A 271 8.68 -15.70 5.34
C PHE A 271 10.13 -15.28 5.13
N ILE A 272 10.38 -14.28 4.28
CA ILE A 272 11.74 -13.76 4.02
C ILE A 272 12.33 -13.15 5.31
N ARG A 273 11.53 -12.37 6.05
CA ARG A 273 11.98 -11.77 7.32
C ARG A 273 12.32 -12.85 8.36
N TYR A 274 11.54 -13.91 8.42
CA TYR A 274 11.78 -15.04 9.31
C TYR A 274 13.02 -15.83 8.89
N SER A 275 13.16 -16.23 7.62
CA SER A 275 14.33 -16.99 7.13
C SER A 275 15.62 -16.19 7.37
N ARG A 276 15.65 -14.89 7.02
CA ARG A 276 16.81 -14.02 7.32
C ARG A 276 17.13 -13.93 8.81
N ALA A 277 16.12 -13.95 9.68
CA ALA A 277 16.33 -13.91 11.13
C ALA A 277 16.90 -15.23 11.68
N ILE A 278 16.49 -16.37 11.10
CA ILE A 278 17.03 -17.70 11.42
C ILE A 278 18.43 -17.89 10.87
N GLU A 279 18.69 -17.51 9.62
CA GLU A 279 20.04 -17.53 9.01
C GLU A 279 21.01 -16.63 9.78
N GLY A 280 20.50 -15.49 10.27
CA GLY A 280 21.22 -14.55 11.12
C GLY A 280 21.30 -14.97 12.59
N TYR A 281 20.78 -16.14 12.98
CA TYR A 281 20.82 -16.61 14.36
C TYR A 281 22.26 -16.74 14.86
N ARG A 282 22.47 -16.29 16.09
CA ARG A 282 23.74 -16.42 16.80
C ARG A 282 23.51 -17.04 18.16
N THR A 283 24.35 -18.01 18.52
CA THR A 283 24.37 -18.54 19.89
C THR A 283 24.83 -17.45 20.87
N ARG A 284 24.55 -17.63 22.18
CA ARG A 284 25.03 -16.69 23.21
C ARG A 284 26.55 -16.45 23.12
N THR A 285 27.32 -17.49 22.83
CA THR A 285 28.77 -17.39 22.63
C THR A 285 29.11 -16.59 21.37
N GLN A 286 28.46 -16.85 20.23
CA GLN A 286 28.70 -16.10 19.00
C GLN A 286 28.30 -14.62 19.12
N LEU A 287 27.23 -14.31 19.88
CA LEU A 287 26.85 -12.92 20.19
C LEU A 287 27.89 -12.23 21.06
N ALA A 288 28.37 -12.89 22.13
CA ALA A 288 29.42 -12.36 22.99
C ALA A 288 30.66 -12.04 22.17
N GLN A 289 31.10 -12.99 21.36
CA GLN A 289 32.22 -12.84 20.43
C GLN A 289 32.05 -11.67 19.47
N LYS A 290 30.88 -11.56 18.82
CA LYS A 290 30.60 -10.46 17.89
C LYS A 290 30.69 -9.10 18.59
N ILE A 291 30.04 -8.95 19.74
CA ILE A 291 30.02 -7.68 20.49
C ILE A 291 31.44 -7.31 20.95
N LEU A 292 32.20 -8.28 21.47
CA LEU A 292 33.60 -8.06 21.85
C LEU A 292 34.44 -7.59 20.66
N ARG A 293 34.33 -8.22 19.49
CA ARG A 293 35.09 -7.79 18.29
C ARG A 293 34.73 -6.40 17.79
N GLU A 294 33.45 -6.03 17.88
CA GLU A 294 32.95 -4.75 17.38
C GLU A 294 33.28 -3.59 18.32
N ARG A 295 33.41 -3.85 19.62
CA ARG A 295 33.48 -2.79 20.65
C ARG A 295 34.74 -2.81 21.51
N CYS A 296 35.41 -3.94 21.65
CA CYS A 296 36.59 -4.07 22.49
C CYS A 296 37.89 -4.20 21.68
N ASP A 297 38.93 -3.48 22.12
CA ASP A 297 40.29 -3.68 21.62
C ASP A 297 40.92 -4.93 22.26
N LEU A 298 40.70 -6.07 21.62
CA LEU A 298 41.16 -7.38 22.09
C LEU A 298 42.60 -7.69 21.70
N ARG A 299 43.31 -6.78 21.01
CA ARG A 299 44.73 -6.96 20.67
C ARG A 299 45.63 -6.91 21.91
N ALA A 300 45.13 -6.37 23.02
CA ALA A 300 45.87 -6.23 24.27
C ALA A 300 45.87 -7.49 25.17
N THR A 301 44.86 -8.37 25.07
CA THR A 301 44.70 -9.48 26.04
C THR A 301 45.16 -10.84 25.54
N GLY A 302 45.17 -11.10 24.22
CA GLY A 302 45.59 -12.40 23.65
C GLY A 302 44.69 -13.60 23.99
N TYR A 303 43.73 -13.45 24.91
CA TYR A 303 42.87 -14.53 25.43
C TYR A 303 41.40 -14.34 25.08
N TYR A 304 41.10 -14.23 23.79
CA TYR A 304 39.74 -14.01 23.27
C TYR A 304 38.68 -15.01 23.81
N ALA A 305 39.08 -16.27 24.03
CA ALA A 305 38.21 -17.29 24.61
C ALA A 305 37.87 -17.01 26.08
N VAL A 306 38.85 -16.56 26.88
CA VAL A 306 38.68 -16.23 28.30
C VAL A 306 37.80 -14.98 28.44
N ASP A 307 38.06 -13.95 27.63
CA ASP A 307 37.26 -12.72 27.61
C ASP A 307 35.80 -13.00 27.21
N THR A 308 35.59 -13.90 26.25
CA THR A 308 34.25 -14.34 25.85
C THR A 308 33.50 -15.02 27.00
N GLU A 309 34.14 -15.95 27.71
CA GLU A 309 33.50 -16.63 28.86
C GLU A 309 33.27 -15.69 30.04
N GLY A 310 34.23 -14.81 30.34
CA GLY A 310 34.08 -13.77 31.36
C GLY A 310 32.92 -12.83 31.06
N TYR A 311 32.81 -12.36 29.81
CA TYR A 311 31.69 -11.53 29.38
C TYR A 311 30.35 -12.26 29.46
N LYS A 312 30.29 -13.52 29.01
CA LYS A 312 29.06 -14.33 29.11
C LYS A 312 28.57 -14.39 30.55
N ASN A 313 29.45 -14.56 31.51
CA ASN A 313 29.08 -14.78 32.90
C ASN A 313 28.89 -13.47 33.71
N SER A 314 29.22 -12.31 33.14
CA SER A 314 28.97 -11.03 33.80
C SER A 314 27.50 -10.59 33.64
N TYR A 315 26.76 -10.62 34.74
CA TYR A 315 25.37 -10.16 34.78
C TYR A 315 25.25 -8.63 34.94
N ASP A 316 26.17 -8.03 35.69
CA ASP A 316 26.15 -6.60 36.07
C ASP A 316 26.84 -5.68 35.06
N GLY A 317 27.47 -6.27 34.04
CA GLY A 317 28.11 -5.55 32.95
C GLY A 317 29.59 -5.93 32.82
N TYR A 318 30.05 -6.08 31.59
CA TYR A 318 31.44 -6.37 31.29
C TYR A 318 32.07 -5.11 30.72
N ALA A 319 33.17 -4.67 31.32
CA ALA A 319 33.88 -3.48 30.90
C ALA A 319 35.10 -3.89 30.08
N CYS A 320 35.31 -3.24 28.95
CA CYS A 320 36.49 -3.46 28.12
C CYS A 320 37.03 -2.14 27.58
N ARG A 321 38.28 -2.14 27.12
CA ARG A 321 38.85 -0.99 26.42
C ARG A 321 38.19 -0.86 25.05
N ALA A 322 37.66 0.33 24.73
CA ALA A 322 37.00 0.58 23.45
C ALA A 322 37.98 0.52 22.27
N VAL A 323 37.52 -0.05 21.15
CA VAL A 323 38.27 -0.04 19.86
C VAL A 323 38.55 1.40 19.43
N GLY A 324 39.81 1.69 19.07
CA GLY A 324 40.19 3.02 18.57
C GLY A 324 40.27 4.11 19.65
N SER A 325 40.29 3.74 20.93
CA SER A 325 40.66 4.68 21.99
C SER A 325 42.09 5.18 21.75
N GLY A 326 42.27 6.50 21.76
CA GLY A 326 43.58 7.14 21.56
C GLY A 326 44.57 6.83 22.70
N PRO A 327 45.55 7.71 22.98
CA PRO A 327 46.55 7.46 24.03
C PRO A 327 45.94 7.27 25.43
N VAL A 328 44.73 7.78 25.68
CA VAL A 328 43.96 7.55 26.90
C VAL A 328 42.94 6.42 26.69
N PRO A 329 43.00 5.32 27.46
CA PRO A 329 42.04 4.22 27.33
C PRO A 329 40.65 4.66 27.77
N VAL A 330 39.68 4.54 26.87
CA VAL A 330 38.25 4.70 27.19
C VAL A 330 37.70 3.32 27.53
N ILE A 331 37.12 3.19 28.73
CA ILE A 331 36.46 1.95 29.16
C ILE A 331 34.99 2.02 28.73
N GLU A 332 34.55 1.09 27.89
CA GLU A 332 33.15 0.92 27.50
C GLU A 332 32.49 -0.20 28.31
N LEU A 333 31.29 0.06 28.83
CA LEU A 333 30.45 -0.96 29.46
C LEU A 333 29.58 -1.65 28.40
N LEU A 334 29.78 -2.95 28.23
CA LEU A 334 29.05 -3.75 27.25
C LEU A 334 27.64 -4.11 27.73
N PRO A 335 26.67 -4.27 26.80
CA PRO A 335 25.33 -4.74 27.14
C PRO A 335 25.37 -6.18 27.70
N ASN A 336 24.41 -6.55 28.55
CA ASN A 336 24.33 -7.93 29.05
C ASN A 336 23.99 -8.91 27.90
N VAL A 337 24.88 -9.86 27.60
CA VAL A 337 24.72 -10.77 26.45
C VAL A 337 23.50 -11.68 26.58
N SER A 338 23.11 -12.06 27.80
CA SER A 338 21.90 -12.86 28.04
C SER A 338 20.62 -12.06 27.76
N LYS A 339 20.63 -10.73 27.96
CA LYS A 339 19.53 -9.85 27.54
C LYS A 339 19.48 -9.74 26.01
N GLU A 340 20.61 -9.55 25.34
CA GLU A 340 20.66 -9.48 23.87
C GLU A 340 20.26 -10.81 23.20
N PHE A 341 20.71 -11.95 23.74
CA PHE A 341 20.29 -13.27 23.28
C PHE A 341 18.78 -13.48 23.43
N ARG A 342 18.20 -13.09 24.59
CA ARG A 342 16.74 -13.12 24.79
C ARG A 342 15.99 -12.24 23.80
N LYS A 343 16.47 -11.01 23.53
CA LYS A 343 15.88 -10.11 22.53
C LYS A 343 15.89 -10.73 21.13
N GLN A 344 16.99 -11.37 20.73
CA GLN A 344 17.08 -12.09 19.45
C GLN A 344 16.02 -13.20 19.38
N ASN A 345 15.95 -14.07 20.40
CA ASN A 345 14.99 -15.18 20.41
C ASN A 345 13.54 -14.69 20.43
N GLN A 346 13.22 -13.65 21.21
CA GLN A 346 11.90 -13.03 21.21
C GLN A 346 11.55 -12.43 19.85
N ARG A 347 12.50 -11.79 19.17
CA ARG A 347 12.29 -11.27 17.81
C ARG A 347 12.03 -12.39 16.82
N ILE A 348 12.81 -13.47 16.85
CA ILE A 348 12.61 -14.65 16.00
C ILE A 348 11.25 -15.28 16.27
N ALA A 349 10.88 -15.50 17.53
CA ALA A 349 9.60 -16.07 17.92
C ALA A 349 8.40 -15.23 17.42
N LYS A 350 8.49 -13.88 17.50
CA LYS A 350 7.44 -13.00 16.94
C LYS A 350 7.32 -13.11 15.42
N LEU A 351 8.43 -13.24 14.71
CA LEU A 351 8.42 -13.45 13.25
C LEU A 351 7.85 -14.82 12.89
N TYR A 352 8.26 -15.86 13.62
CA TYR A 352 7.73 -17.22 13.49
C TYR A 352 6.22 -17.23 13.70
N GLN A 353 5.71 -16.63 14.78
CA GLN A 353 4.27 -16.53 15.06
C GLN A 353 3.49 -15.96 13.87
N THR A 354 4.04 -14.94 13.19
CA THR A 354 3.38 -14.35 12.01
C THR A 354 3.32 -15.33 10.85
N VAL A 355 4.42 -16.05 10.59
CA VAL A 355 4.48 -17.10 9.55
C VAL A 355 3.56 -18.27 9.88
N ASP A 356 3.59 -18.73 11.13
CA ASP A 356 2.78 -19.84 11.64
C ASP A 356 1.27 -19.53 11.50
N MET A 357 0.83 -18.32 11.86
CA MET A 357 -0.57 -17.91 11.65
C MET A 357 -0.98 -17.91 10.17
N LEU A 358 -0.09 -17.48 9.27
CA LEU A 358 -0.37 -17.50 7.82
C LEU A 358 -0.51 -18.93 7.30
N LEU A 359 0.41 -19.82 7.70
CA LEU A 359 0.37 -21.23 7.33
C LEU A 359 -0.87 -21.92 7.92
N LEU A 360 -1.20 -21.66 9.18
CA LEU A 360 -2.42 -22.16 9.80
C LEU A 360 -3.66 -21.71 9.05
N THR A 361 -3.75 -20.43 8.68
CA THR A 361 -4.88 -19.91 7.89
C THR A 361 -5.06 -20.70 6.59
N GLN A 362 -3.95 -21.00 5.90
CA GLN A 362 -3.98 -21.83 4.70
C GLN A 362 -4.48 -23.26 5.00
N VAL A 363 -3.98 -23.90 6.06
CA VAL A 363 -4.47 -25.23 6.48
C VAL A 363 -5.97 -25.19 6.77
N PHE A 364 -6.46 -24.17 7.48
CA PHE A 364 -7.89 -24.00 7.77
C PHE A 364 -8.75 -23.90 6.51
N THR A 365 -8.25 -23.29 5.43
CA THR A 365 -8.99 -23.23 4.15
C THR A 365 -9.05 -24.57 3.41
N THR A 366 -8.22 -25.54 3.78
CA THR A 366 -8.19 -26.88 3.19
C THR A 366 -8.94 -27.93 4.01
N LEU A 367 -9.45 -27.57 5.19
CA LEU A 367 -10.19 -28.49 6.04
C LEU A 367 -11.50 -28.91 5.37
N SER A 368 -11.84 -30.19 5.53
CA SER A 368 -13.17 -30.68 5.21
C SER A 368 -14.23 -30.04 6.13
N ALA A 369 -15.50 -30.13 5.73
CA ALA A 369 -16.61 -29.68 6.56
C ALA A 369 -16.66 -30.43 7.90
N GLU A 370 -16.30 -31.71 7.92
CA GLU A 370 -16.28 -32.56 9.11
C GLU A 370 -15.20 -32.11 10.11
N GLU A 371 -13.98 -31.87 9.63
CA GLU A 371 -12.85 -31.38 10.45
C GLU A 371 -13.11 -29.97 10.99
N SER A 372 -13.69 -29.10 10.15
CA SER A 372 -14.10 -27.74 10.56
C SER A 372 -15.12 -27.80 11.70
N LEU A 373 -16.11 -28.69 11.59
CA LEU A 373 -17.14 -28.88 12.60
C LEU A 373 -16.59 -29.56 13.87
N PHE A 374 -15.63 -30.47 13.74
CA PHE A 374 -14.88 -31.01 14.87
C PHE A 374 -14.19 -29.87 15.63
N LEU A 375 -13.41 -29.01 14.96
CA LEU A 375 -12.69 -27.92 15.63
C LEU A 375 -13.64 -26.91 16.29
N GLN A 376 -14.80 -26.62 15.68
CA GLN A 376 -15.80 -25.72 16.27
C GLN A 376 -16.46 -26.27 17.54
N LYS A 377 -16.63 -27.60 17.64
CA LYS A 377 -17.34 -28.25 18.74
C LYS A 377 -16.45 -28.67 19.91
N ASN A 378 -15.13 -28.67 19.72
CA ASN A 378 -14.20 -29.09 20.75
C ASN A 378 -13.72 -27.92 21.62
N GLU A 379 -13.55 -28.19 22.91
CA GLU A 379 -12.95 -27.25 23.86
C GLU A 379 -11.42 -27.30 23.71
N ILE A 380 -10.82 -26.18 23.29
CA ILE A 380 -9.35 -26.06 23.19
C ILE A 380 -8.81 -25.58 24.55
N LYS A 381 -7.99 -26.41 25.20
CA LYS A 381 -7.32 -26.07 26.46
C LYS A 381 -5.84 -25.76 26.22
N LEU A 382 -5.37 -24.68 26.83
CA LEU A 382 -3.95 -24.34 26.83
C LEU A 382 -3.21 -25.29 27.78
N ALA A 383 -2.29 -26.09 27.23
CA ALA A 383 -1.34 -26.86 28.03
C ALA A 383 0.02 -26.15 27.98
N THR A 384 0.53 -25.75 29.15
CA THR A 384 1.87 -25.17 29.29
C THR A 384 2.86 -26.25 29.72
N ALA A 385 3.96 -26.40 28.98
CA ALA A 385 5.10 -27.21 29.38
C ALA A 385 6.28 -26.31 29.72
N GLU A 386 6.79 -26.42 30.95
CA GLU A 386 8.01 -25.74 31.38
C GLU A 386 9.19 -26.71 31.28
N PHE A 387 10.20 -26.34 30.49
CA PHE A 387 11.44 -27.11 30.41
C PHE A 387 12.50 -26.45 31.27
N SER A 388 12.77 -27.05 32.43
CA SER A 388 13.86 -26.66 33.32
C SER A 388 15.12 -27.47 32.97
N SER A 389 16.17 -26.80 32.50
CA SER A 389 17.51 -27.41 32.35
C SER A 389 18.11 -27.91 33.68
N PHE A 390 17.49 -27.57 34.82
CA PHE A 390 17.85 -28.08 36.14
C PHE A 390 17.31 -29.50 36.42
N GLU A 391 16.33 -29.99 35.65
CA GLU A 391 15.78 -31.33 35.85
C GLU A 391 16.66 -32.44 35.27
N GLN A 392 17.49 -32.14 34.26
CA GLN A 392 18.41 -33.12 33.66
C GLN A 392 19.65 -33.47 34.53
N PHE A 393 19.91 -32.74 35.62
CA PHE A 393 21.01 -33.05 36.54
C PHE A 393 20.60 -33.78 37.82
N ARG A 394 19.32 -34.14 37.98
CA ARG A 394 18.91 -35.10 39.01
C ARG A 394 18.66 -36.46 38.38
N GLY A 395 19.76 -37.17 38.13
CA GLY A 395 19.74 -38.62 38.21
C GLY A 395 19.24 -39.04 39.60
N ARG A 396 17.93 -39.21 39.73
CA ARG A 396 17.33 -40.05 40.77
C ARG A 396 16.69 -41.24 40.05
N LEU A 397 17.48 -42.32 39.97
CA LEU A 397 16.94 -43.66 40.07
C LEU A 397 15.95 -43.72 41.24
N GLY A 398 14.71 -44.12 40.97
CA GLY A 398 13.82 -44.69 41.98
C GLY A 398 12.70 -43.79 42.52
N ARG A 399 11.50 -44.39 42.47
CA ARG A 399 10.27 -44.16 43.25
C ARG A 399 9.23 -43.15 42.71
N THR A 400 8.28 -43.76 42.00
CA THR A 400 6.83 -43.71 42.27
C THR A 400 6.21 -42.35 42.55
N THR A 401 5.51 -41.83 41.55
CA THR A 401 4.18 -41.23 41.75
C THR A 401 3.24 -41.81 40.71
N PHE A 402 2.49 -42.83 41.12
CA PHE A 402 1.21 -43.15 40.50
C PHE A 402 0.26 -41.96 40.70
N PRO A 403 -0.66 -41.69 39.75
CA PRO A 403 -1.70 -40.69 39.96
C PRO A 403 -2.64 -41.16 41.07
N GLU A 404 -2.88 -40.28 42.03
CA GLU A 404 -3.87 -40.46 43.09
C GLU A 404 -5.26 -40.55 42.46
N ALA A 405 -5.88 -41.72 42.62
CA ALA A 405 -7.23 -41.99 42.16
C ALA A 405 -8.24 -41.29 43.08
N THR A 406 -9.10 -40.46 42.50
CA THR A 406 -10.46 -40.22 43.03
C THR A 406 -11.43 -41.17 42.33
N THR A 407 -12.22 -41.85 43.16
CA THR A 407 -12.94 -43.12 42.92
C THR A 407 -14.29 -42.95 42.18
N PRO A 408 -15.10 -44.02 41.95
CA PRO A 408 -15.50 -44.48 40.62
C PRO A 408 -16.96 -44.14 40.24
N SER A 409 -17.24 -44.08 38.93
CA SER A 409 -18.59 -44.37 38.42
C SER A 409 -18.51 -45.29 37.21
N ARG A 410 -19.31 -46.35 37.30
CA ARG A 410 -19.43 -47.50 36.40
C ARG A 410 -20.03 -47.07 35.05
N TYR A 411 -19.46 -47.53 33.94
CA TYR A 411 -20.07 -48.48 32.99
C TYR A 411 -19.39 -48.45 31.61
N CYS A 412 -19.45 -49.61 30.95
CA CYS A 412 -19.25 -49.89 29.53
C CYS A 412 -17.80 -50.03 29.04
N ARG A 413 -17.22 -51.24 29.07
CA ARG A 413 -17.45 -52.45 28.22
C ARG A 413 -16.54 -52.42 26.98
N LYS A 414 -15.61 -53.38 26.98
CA LYS A 414 -14.77 -53.80 25.86
C LYS A 414 -15.58 -53.94 24.56
N SER A 415 -15.05 -53.42 23.47
CA SER A 415 -15.02 -54.16 22.20
C SER A 415 -13.62 -54.06 21.59
N ARG A 416 -13.00 -55.23 21.43
CA ARG A 416 -11.86 -55.48 20.56
C ARG A 416 -12.42 -55.85 19.19
N SER A 417 -12.05 -55.12 18.15
CA SER A 417 -11.87 -55.53 16.75
C SER A 417 -11.62 -54.23 15.99
N SER A 418 -10.62 -54.03 15.15
CA SER A 418 -9.91 -54.95 14.27
C SER A 418 -8.56 -54.30 13.91
N GLN A 419 -7.50 -55.11 13.95
CA GLN A 419 -6.35 -54.91 13.08
C GLN A 419 -6.65 -55.67 11.79
N ALA A 420 -6.52 -55.02 10.63
CA ALA A 420 -5.77 -55.54 9.47
C ALA A 420 -6.02 -54.71 8.21
N ALA A 421 -4.94 -54.55 7.43
CA ALA A 421 -4.82 -54.02 6.07
C ALA A 421 -4.88 -52.48 5.96
N ALA A 422 -3.94 -51.77 5.30
CA ALA A 422 -3.04 -52.20 4.24
C ALA A 422 -1.70 -51.44 4.29
N ARG A 423 -0.61 -52.22 4.13
CA ARG A 423 0.63 -51.78 3.47
C ARG A 423 0.30 -51.48 2.01
N LYS A 424 0.72 -50.33 1.48
CA LYS A 424 1.35 -50.19 0.16
C LYS A 424 1.89 -48.76 -0.07
N GLU A 425 3.13 -48.74 -0.55
CA GLU A 425 3.73 -47.74 -1.46
C GLU A 425 3.99 -46.32 -0.94
N PHE A 426 5.17 -46.15 -0.33
CA PHE A 426 5.91 -44.89 -0.40
C PHE A 426 6.92 -44.98 -1.56
N MET A 427 6.69 -44.24 -2.64
CA MET A 427 7.72 -43.90 -3.62
C MET A 427 8.38 -42.57 -3.24
N PRO A 428 9.71 -42.41 -3.40
CA PRO A 428 10.37 -41.13 -3.25
C PRO A 428 10.22 -40.31 -4.53
N TRP A 429 9.75 -39.06 -4.39
CA TRP A 429 9.72 -38.09 -5.48
C TRP A 429 11.12 -37.46 -5.63
N ASN A 430 11.87 -37.92 -6.63
CA ASN A 430 13.08 -37.29 -7.12
C ASN A 430 12.71 -36.36 -8.28
N GLY A 431 12.78 -35.04 -8.06
CA GLY A 431 12.56 -34.01 -9.07
C GLY A 431 13.81 -33.16 -9.28
N GLY A 432 14.87 -33.75 -9.84
CA GLY A 432 16.01 -33.01 -10.39
C GLY A 432 15.79 -32.75 -11.87
N ALA A 433 15.53 -31.49 -12.25
CA ALA A 433 15.49 -31.09 -13.65
C ALA A 433 16.89 -30.65 -14.10
N ARG A 434 17.50 -31.43 -15.01
CA ARG A 434 18.62 -31.03 -15.85
C ARG A 434 18.10 -30.25 -17.05
N VAL A 435 18.73 -29.12 -17.30
CA VAL A 435 18.68 -28.36 -18.55
C VAL A 435 19.66 -28.99 -19.53
N THR A 436 19.19 -29.38 -20.73
CA THR A 436 19.97 -29.48 -21.97
C THR A 436 19.04 -29.52 -23.17
N GLY A 437 19.33 -28.72 -24.19
CA GLY A 437 18.66 -28.72 -25.50
C GLY A 437 18.34 -27.31 -25.95
#